data_AF-A0A4Q5PV91-F1
#
_entry.id   AF-A0A4Q5PV91-F1
#
_cell.length_a   1.000
_cell.length_b   1.000
_cell.length_c   1.000
_cell.angle_alpha   90.00
_cell.angle_beta   90.00
_cell.angle_gamma   90.00
#
_symmetry.space_group_name_H-M   'P 1'
#
loop_
_entity.id
_entity.type
_entity.pdbx_description
1 polymer ?
#
loop_
_entity_poly.entity_id
_entity_poly.type
_entity_poly.pdbx_seq_one_letter_code
_entity_poly.pdbx_strand_id
1 'polypeptide(L)' 'MDLLALADFNLVARHGGFGRAARAAGRPKATLSRRVAELEAALDLRLFERGARVLKLTEE' A
#
# COMPACT_ATOMS: atom_id res chain seq x y z
N MET A 1 -14.10 7.68 4.44
CA MET A 1 -12.71 7.17 4.56
C MET A 1 -12.78 5.66 4.70
N ASP A 2 -12.15 4.90 3.80
CA ASP A 2 -12.21 3.43 3.81
C ASP A 2 -11.16 2.85 4.80
N LEU A 3 -11.64 2.29 5.91
CA LEU A 3 -10.79 1.69 6.95
C LEU A 3 -10.03 0.46 6.44
N LEU A 4 -10.56 -0.26 5.44
CA LEU A 4 -9.86 -1.40 4.85
C LEU A 4 -8.66 -0.94 4.03
N ALA A 5 -8.79 0.18 3.33
CA ALA A 5 -7.70 0.74 2.55
C ALA A 5 -6.56 1.25 3.46
N LEU A 6 -6.89 1.84 4.61
CA LEU A 6 -5.89 2.21 5.64
C LEU A 6 -5.19 0.99 6.25
N ALA A 7 -5.93 -0.08 6.53
CA ALA A 7 -5.34 -1.33 7.00
C ALA A 7 -4.39 -1.95 5.96
N ASP A 8 -4.78 -1.89 4.68
CA ASP A 8 -3.98 -2.38 3.56
C ASP A 8 -2.72 -1.55 3.35
N PHE A 9 -2.81 -0.22 3.45
CA PHE A 9 -1.67 0.68 3.48
C PHE A 9 -0.69 0.31 4.61
N ASN A 10 -1.18 0.18 5.84
CA ASN A 10 -0.34 -0.14 7.01
C ASN A 10 0.34 -1.50 6.84
N LEU A 11 -0.38 -2.49 6.34
CA LEU A 11 0.18 -3.81 6.03
C LEU A 11 1.33 -3.71 5.00
N VAL A 12 1.12 -2.96 3.92
CA VAL A 12 2.13 -2.76 2.87
C VAL A 12 3.35 -2.00 3.41
N ALA A 13 3.15 -0.99 4.25
CA ALA A 13 4.20 -0.23 4.91
C ALA A 13 5.05 -1.10 5.84
N ARG A 14 4.41 -1.88 6.73
CA ARG A 14 5.08 -2.80 7.68
C ARG A 14 5.95 -3.84 6.99
N HIS A 15 5.47 -4.37 5.86
CA HIS A 15 6.20 -5.38 5.10
C HIS A 15 7.09 -4.77 3.99
N GLY A 16 7.12 -3.45 3.85
CA GLY A 16 7.95 -2.72 2.89
C GLY A 16 7.70 -3.11 1.43
N GLY A 17 6.49 -3.50 1.07
CA GLY A 17 6.18 -3.87 -0.31
C GLY A 17 4.93 -4.71 -0.49
N PHE A 18 4.17 -4.44 -1.55
CA PHE A 18 2.94 -5.16 -1.89
C PHE A 18 3.11 -6.67 -2.00
N GLY A 19 4.21 -7.15 -2.59
CA GLY A 19 4.47 -8.59 -2.71
C GLY A 19 4.79 -9.26 -1.37
N ARG A 20 5.49 -8.56 -0.47
CA ARG A 20 5.79 -9.06 0.88
C ARG A 20 4.53 -9.08 1.74
N ALA A 21 3.75 -8.01 1.71
CA ALA A 21 2.45 -7.92 2.38
C ALA A 21 1.45 -8.96 1.90
N ALA A 22 1.34 -9.17 0.58
CA ALA A 22 0.48 -10.19 -0.02
C ALA A 22 0.79 -11.58 0.52
N ARG A 23 2.08 -11.95 0.58
CA ARG A 23 2.53 -13.23 1.13
C ARG A 23 2.25 -13.34 2.64
N ALA A 24 2.50 -12.28 3.39
CA ALA A 24 2.29 -12.28 4.84
C ALA A 24 0.81 -12.39 5.24
N ALA A 25 -0.09 -11.75 4.49
CA ALA A 25 -1.52 -11.73 4.79
C ALA A 25 -2.34 -12.78 4.03
N GLY A 26 -1.72 -13.57 3.13
CA GLY A 26 -2.44 -14.52 2.27
C GLY A 26 -3.42 -13.87 1.29
N ARG A 27 -3.15 -12.63 0.87
CA ARG A 27 -4.06 -11.81 0.05
C ARG A 27 -3.45 -11.46 -1.30
N PRO A 28 -4.25 -11.32 -2.38
CA PRO A 28 -3.70 -10.99 -3.69
C PRO A 28 -3.01 -9.62 -3.70
N LYS A 29 -1.80 -9.56 -4.27
CA LYS A 29 -1.03 -8.32 -4.48
C LYS A 29 -1.86 -7.26 -5.21
N ALA A 30 -2.62 -7.65 -6.23
CA ALA A 30 -3.46 -6.75 -7.02
C ALA A 30 -4.54 -6.06 -6.17
N THR A 31 -5.12 -6.78 -5.21
CA THR A 31 -6.13 -6.21 -4.28
C THR A 31 -5.50 -5.16 -3.38
N LEU A 32 -4.35 -5.44 -2.78
CA LEU A 32 -3.64 -4.48 -1.93
C LEU A 32 -3.22 -3.25 -2.74
N SER A 33 -2.65 -3.46 -3.93
CA SER A 33 -2.23 -2.36 -4.81
C SER A 33 -3.39 -1.48 -5.23
N ARG A 34 -4.53 -2.07 -5.59
CA ARG A 34 -5.71 -1.31 -6.01
C ARG A 34 -6.26 -0.46 -4.88
N ARG A 35 -6.44 -1.04 -3.69
CA ARG A 35 -7.00 -0.31 -2.54
C ARG A 35 -6.10 0.81 -2.05
N VAL A 36 -4.78 0.59 -2.03
CA VAL A 36 -3.84 1.66 -1.72
C VAL A 36 -3.89 2.78 -2.77
N ALA A 37 -4.00 2.44 -4.06
CA ALA A 37 -4.14 3.46 -5.10
C ALA A 37 -5.46 4.24 -5.00
N GLU A 38 -6.56 3.56 -4.63
CA GLU A 38 -7.85 4.21 -4.34
C GLU A 38 -7.74 5.14 -3.13
N LEU A 39 -6.99 4.77 -2.10
CA LEU A 39 -6.71 5.62 -0.93
C LEU A 39 -5.87 6.85 -1.31
N GLU A 40 -4.78 6.66 -2.05
CA GLU A 40 -3.94 7.75 -2.55
C GLU A 40 -4.79 8.76 -3.36
N ALA A 41 -5.64 8.26 -4.26
CA ALA A 41 -6.54 9.11 -5.06
C ALA A 41 -7.58 9.83 -4.21
N ALA A 42 -8.14 9.18 -3.18
CA ALA A 42 -9.13 9.80 -2.29
C ALA A 42 -8.52 10.87 -1.38
N LEU A 43 -7.22 10.79 -1.09
CA LEU A 43 -6.48 11.75 -0.28
C LEU A 43 -5.81 12.85 -1.12
N ASP A 44 -5.79 12.70 -2.45
CA ASP A 44 -4.97 13.52 -3.35
C ASP A 44 -3.49 13.56 -2.94
N LEU A 45 -3.01 12.43 -2.41
CA LEU A 45 -1.68 12.28 -1.83
C LEU A 45 -1.05 10.97 -2.30
N ARG A 46 0.26 11.00 -2.44
CA ARG A 46 1.05 9.81 -2.72
C ARG A 46 1.59 9.28 -1.40
N LEU A 47 1.32 8.01 -1.09
CA LEU A 47 1.75 7.35 0.15
C LEU A 47 3.00 6.48 -0.06
N PHE A 48 3.22 6.04 -1.30
CA PHE A 48 4.42 5.26 -1.66
C PHE A 48 5.15 5.78 -2.90
N GLU A 49 6.47 5.76 -2.84
CA GLU A 49 7.31 5.97 -4.02
C GLU A 49 7.28 4.73 -4.95
N ARG A 50 7.13 4.98 -6.26
CA ARG A 50 7.18 3.93 -7.29
C ARG A 50 8.63 3.80 -7.75
N GLY A 51 9.37 2.86 -7.15
CA GLY A 51 10.78 2.55 -7.47
C GLY A 51 11.09 1.06 -7.33
N ALA A 52 11.88 0.51 -8.25
CA ALA A 52 11.94 -0.93 -8.56
C ALA A 52 12.57 -1.85 -7.49
N ARG A 53 12.99 -1.36 -6.32
CA ARG A 53 13.71 -2.20 -5.34
C ARG A 53 13.30 -2.00 -3.88
N VAL A 54 12.83 -0.82 -3.50
CA VAL A 54 12.43 -0.53 -2.12
C VAL A 54 11.17 0.33 -2.17
N LEU A 55 10.09 -0.19 -1.60
CA LEU A 55 8.92 0.63 -1.32
C LEU A 55 9.31 1.56 -0.17
N LYS A 56 9.33 2.86 -0.44
CA LYS A 56 9.56 3.89 0.57
C LYS A 56 8.25 4.60 0.87
N LEU A 57 8.02 4.87 2.16
CA LEU A 57 6.99 5.80 2.60
C LEU A 57 7.40 7.21 2.17
N THR A 58 6.42 7.99 1.74
CA THR A 58 6.58 9.43 1.53
C THR A 58 6.68 10.18 2.86
N GLU A 59 7.20 11.40 2.83
CA GLU A 59 7.36 12.25 4.01
C GLU A 59 6.08 13.04 4.37
N GLU A 60 5.17 13.19 3.41
CA GLU A 60 3.82 13.76 3.57
C GLU A 60 2.93 12.84 4.43
#